data_AF-A0A8S1ETV2-F1
#
_entry.id   AF-A0A8S1ETV2-F1
#
_cell.length_a   1.000
_cell.length_b   1.000
_cell.length_c   1.000
_cell.angle_alpha   90.00
_cell.angle_beta   90.00
_cell.angle_gamma   90.00
#
_symmetry.space_group_name_H-M   'P 1'
#
loop_
_entity.id
_entity.type
_entity.pdbx_description
1 polymer ?
#
loop_
_entity_poly.entity_id
_entity_poly.type
_entity_poly.pdbx_seq_one_letter_code
_entity_poly.pdbx_strand_id
1 'polypeptide(L)'
;MSASDTIRKFNAVAQRNEENLKKNPYSESYTIQEFGSRDYGRPPPGSKTEARGIKAGVHVCREILYLCEIIDQNAEGEEPHKWIKFGRLFYIYSFYSDKLVGMLIRARKYGLLHFEGEMLYQRQDDEKIITMLMPMSEIRESLRASGDPAKCVEIRRTSNTSTTFVPPKEQTPEKPKPKNSASIVLSKQKFENVTLPDNLPPSKPKKPWSRPTNTSEAPVFCT
;
A
#
# COMPACT_ATOMS: atom_id res chain seq x y z
N MET A 1 9.07 -32.40 -38.18
CA MET A 1 7.86 -32.16 -37.36
C MET A 1 6.73 -32.97 -37.99
N SER A 2 6.06 -33.85 -37.23
CA SER A 2 4.98 -34.69 -37.78
C SER A 2 3.69 -33.88 -37.90
N ALA A 3 2.86 -34.17 -38.92
CA ALA A 3 1.55 -33.52 -39.09
C ALA A 3 0.67 -33.65 -37.83
N SER A 4 0.78 -34.79 -37.12
CA SER A 4 0.13 -35.01 -35.83
C SER A 4 0.56 -34.01 -34.76
N ASP A 5 1.83 -33.60 -34.72
CA ASP A 5 2.33 -32.63 -33.73
C ASP A 5 1.77 -31.23 -33.99
N THR A 6 1.63 -30.86 -35.26
CA THR A 6 1.06 -29.57 -35.67
C THR A 6 -0.43 -29.50 -35.34
N ILE A 7 -1.18 -30.57 -35.61
CA ILE A 7 -2.61 -30.67 -35.27
C ILE A 7 -2.81 -30.58 -33.74
N ARG A 8 -1.97 -31.27 -32.95
CA ARG A 8 -2.01 -31.18 -31.48
C ARG A 8 -1.77 -29.76 -30.98
N LYS A 9 -0.78 -29.05 -31.54
CA LYS A 9 -0.51 -27.65 -31.18
C LYS A 9 -1.67 -26.74 -31.54
N PHE A 10 -2.28 -26.92 -32.72
CA PHE A 10 -3.43 -26.12 -33.15
C PHE A 10 -4.63 -26.31 -32.22
N ASN A 11 -4.96 -27.56 -31.89
CA ASN A 11 -6.04 -27.87 -30.95
C ASN A 11 -5.77 -27.29 -29.56
N ALA A 12 -4.52 -27.36 -29.07
CA ALA A 12 -4.15 -26.77 -27.79
C ALA A 12 -4.28 -25.24 -27.77
N VAL A 13 -3.96 -24.56 -28.88
CA VAL A 13 -4.16 -23.12 -29.02
C VAL A 13 -5.65 -22.77 -29.07
N ALA A 14 -6.45 -23.54 -29.80
CA ALA A 14 -7.89 -23.35 -29.88
C ALA A 14 -8.55 -23.47 -28.49
N GLN A 15 -8.20 -24.50 -27.72
CA GLN A 15 -8.69 -24.69 -26.35
C GLN A 15 -8.33 -23.52 -25.43
N ARG A 16 -7.06 -23.06 -25.45
CA ARG A 16 -6.63 -21.89 -24.66
C ARG A 16 -7.38 -20.61 -25.04
N ASN A 17 -7.63 -20.41 -26.34
CA ASN A 17 -8.39 -19.26 -26.79
C ASN A 17 -9.84 -19.33 -26.30
N GLU A 18 -10.48 -20.49 -26.39
CA GLU A 18 -11.84 -20.69 -25.89
C GLU A 18 -11.93 -20.42 -24.39
N GLU A 19 -10.96 -20.89 -23.59
CA GLU A 19 -10.86 -20.60 -22.16
C GLU A 19 -10.67 -19.12 -21.86
N ASN A 20 -9.86 -18.40 -22.65
CA ASN A 20 -9.65 -16.96 -22.48
C ASN A 20 -10.90 -16.17 -22.85
N LEU A 21 -11.61 -16.57 -23.90
CA LEU A 21 -12.87 -15.95 -24.30
C LEU A 21 -13.91 -16.12 -23.19
N LYS A 22 -14.08 -17.33 -22.64
CA LYS A 22 -15.00 -17.58 -21.50
C LYS A 22 -14.78 -16.63 -20.31
N LYS A 23 -13.57 -16.11 -20.12
CA LYS A 23 -13.19 -15.17 -19.05
C LYS A 23 -13.28 -13.70 -19.46
N ASN A 24 -13.32 -13.39 -20.75
CA ASN A 24 -13.31 -12.04 -21.28
C ASN A 24 -14.73 -11.45 -21.32
N PRO A 25 -15.03 -10.37 -20.57
CA PRO A 25 -16.37 -9.77 -20.51
C PRO A 25 -16.87 -9.18 -21.84
N TYR A 26 -15.97 -8.99 -22.82
CA TYR A 26 -16.31 -8.49 -24.15
C TYR A 26 -16.54 -9.60 -25.19
N SER A 27 -16.53 -10.88 -24.78
CA SER A 27 -16.78 -12.00 -25.69
C SER A 27 -18.22 -12.51 -25.56
N GLU A 28 -18.72 -13.13 -26.63
CA GLU A 28 -20.06 -13.72 -26.65
C GLU A 28 -20.18 -14.96 -25.74
N SER A 29 -19.08 -15.70 -25.54
CA SER A 29 -19.02 -16.91 -24.71
C SER A 29 -18.66 -16.62 -23.24
N TYR A 30 -18.72 -15.36 -22.82
CA TYR A 30 -18.36 -14.94 -21.47
C TYR A 30 -19.24 -15.59 -20.41
N THR A 31 -18.60 -16.05 -19.33
CA THR A 31 -19.27 -16.55 -18.13
C THR A 31 -18.72 -15.83 -16.91
N ILE A 32 -19.60 -15.48 -15.97
CA ILE A 32 -19.20 -14.83 -14.73
C ILE A 32 -18.37 -15.83 -13.91
N GLN A 33 -17.13 -15.46 -13.61
CA GLN A 33 -16.24 -16.27 -12.79
C GLN A 33 -16.58 -16.09 -11.30
N GLU A 34 -16.82 -17.20 -10.61
CA GLU A 34 -16.92 -17.23 -9.16
C GLU A 34 -15.50 -17.32 -8.57
N PHE A 35 -15.09 -16.30 -7.82
CA PHE A 35 -13.81 -16.29 -7.15
C PHE A 35 -14.01 -16.57 -5.66
N GLY A 36 -13.26 -17.54 -5.13
CA GLY A 36 -13.14 -17.71 -3.69
C GLY A 36 -12.45 -16.50 -3.04
N SER A 37 -12.72 -16.27 -1.75
CA SER A 37 -12.15 -15.14 -0.99
C SER A 37 -10.62 -15.13 -0.97
N ARG A 38 -9.98 -16.32 -1.05
CA ARG A 38 -8.52 -16.47 -1.01
C ARG A 38 -7.83 -16.12 -2.32
N ASP A 39 -8.49 -16.36 -3.45
CA ASP A 39 -7.90 -16.27 -4.79
C ASP A 39 -8.33 -14.99 -5.52
N TYR A 40 -9.29 -14.25 -4.97
CA TYR A 40 -9.70 -12.97 -5.52
C TYR A 40 -8.56 -11.95 -5.51
N GLY A 41 -8.36 -11.26 -6.63
CA GLY A 41 -7.30 -10.26 -6.80
C GLY A 41 -5.88 -10.81 -6.86
N ARG A 42 -5.69 -12.14 -6.87
CA ARG A 42 -4.38 -12.78 -7.00
C ARG A 42 -4.07 -13.14 -8.46
N PRO A 43 -2.80 -13.04 -8.89
CA PRO A 43 -2.42 -13.53 -10.21
C PRO A 43 -2.59 -15.06 -10.25
N PRO A 44 -2.93 -15.64 -11.41
CA PRO A 44 -2.99 -17.09 -11.55
C PRO A 44 -1.63 -17.73 -11.22
N PRO A 45 -1.61 -18.88 -10.53
CA PRO A 45 -0.38 -19.59 -10.22
C PRO A 45 0.32 -20.05 -11.51
N GLY A 46 1.64 -19.96 -11.56
CA GLY A 46 2.47 -20.22 -12.73
C GLY A 46 2.41 -19.14 -13.81
N SER A 47 1.65 -18.05 -13.62
CA SER A 47 1.53 -16.99 -14.61
C SER A 47 2.77 -16.09 -14.65
N LYS A 48 3.00 -15.44 -15.79
CA LYS A 48 4.03 -14.39 -15.90
C LYS A 48 3.79 -13.23 -14.92
N THR A 49 2.53 -12.97 -14.55
CA THR A 49 2.18 -11.90 -13.60
C THR A 49 2.60 -12.27 -12.18
N GLU A 50 2.39 -13.52 -11.77
CA GLU A 50 2.88 -14.01 -10.49
C GLU A 50 4.41 -13.94 -10.43
N ALA A 51 5.10 -14.46 -11.46
CA ALA A 51 6.57 -14.42 -11.51
C ALA A 51 7.12 -12.98 -11.42
N ARG A 52 6.46 -12.00 -12.05
CA ARG A 52 6.81 -10.57 -11.91
C ARG A 52 6.57 -10.06 -10.50
N GLY A 53 5.47 -10.43 -9.86
CA GLY A 53 5.16 -10.06 -8.47
C GLY A 53 6.21 -10.59 -7.49
N ILE A 54 6.60 -11.86 -7.64
CA ILE A 54 7.66 -12.49 -6.83
C ILE A 54 8.99 -11.77 -7.03
N LYS A 55 9.38 -11.52 -8.30
CA LYS A 55 10.62 -10.80 -8.63
C LYS A 55 10.63 -9.39 -8.03
N ALA A 56 9.51 -8.68 -8.11
CA ALA A 56 9.35 -7.36 -7.49
C ALA A 56 9.50 -7.44 -5.97
N GLY A 57 8.95 -8.48 -5.33
CA GLY A 57 9.12 -8.70 -3.89
C GLY A 57 10.57 -8.90 -3.47
N VAL A 58 11.34 -9.69 -4.23
CA VAL A 58 12.79 -9.85 -4.02
C VAL A 58 13.52 -8.52 -4.16
N HIS A 59 13.20 -7.74 -5.18
CA HIS A 59 13.82 -6.43 -5.39
C HIS A 59 13.53 -5.48 -4.22
N VAL A 60 12.29 -5.46 -3.74
CA VAL A 60 11.90 -4.65 -2.58
C VAL A 60 12.63 -5.07 -1.30
N CYS A 61 12.84 -6.36 -1.06
CA CYS A 61 13.61 -6.82 0.09
C CYS A 61 15.05 -6.29 0.05
N ARG A 62 15.68 -6.30 -1.14
CA ARG A 62 17.05 -5.79 -1.33
C ARG A 62 17.14 -4.29 -1.07
N GLU A 63 16.15 -3.52 -1.52
CA GLU A 63 16.11 -2.06 -1.29
C GLU A 63 15.96 -1.74 0.21
N ILE A 64 15.15 -2.50 0.94
CA ILE A 64 15.01 -2.33 2.41
C ILE A 64 16.34 -2.64 3.11
N LEU A 65 17.01 -3.73 2.71
CA LEU A 65 18.30 -4.11 3.27
C LEU A 65 19.37 -3.04 2.99
N TYR A 66 19.44 -2.58 1.74
CA TYR A 66 20.35 -1.52 1.33
C TYR A 66 20.10 -0.21 2.10
N LEU A 67 18.84 0.18 2.28
CA LEU A 67 18.48 1.34 3.10
C LEU A 67 19.02 1.21 4.53
N CYS A 68 18.82 0.05 5.16
CA CYS A 68 19.31 -0.18 6.51
C CYS A 68 20.85 -0.11 6.55
N GLU A 69 21.56 -0.61 5.52
CA GLU A 69 23.03 -0.56 5.45
C GLU A 69 23.55 0.87 5.35
N ILE A 70 22.90 1.71 4.53
CA ILE A 70 23.26 3.13 4.43
C ILE A 70 23.03 3.85 5.76
N ILE A 71 21.92 3.55 6.45
CA ILE A 71 21.67 4.11 7.78
C ILE A 71 22.75 3.62 8.75
N ASP A 72 23.03 2.32 8.83
CA ASP A 72 24.00 1.73 9.77
C ASP A 72 25.41 2.32 9.66
N GLN A 73 25.84 2.67 8.43
CA GLN A 73 27.13 3.29 8.14
C GLN A 73 27.20 4.78 8.50
N ASN A 74 26.07 5.50 8.46
CA ASN A 74 26.02 6.95 8.64
C ASN A 74 25.33 7.40 9.94
N ALA A 75 24.73 6.46 10.66
CA ALA A 75 24.00 6.71 11.89
C ALA A 75 24.95 6.95 13.05
N GLU A 76 24.45 7.70 14.02
CA GLU A 76 25.10 7.99 15.28
C GLU A 76 24.45 7.12 16.39
N GLY A 77 25.22 6.85 17.44
CA GLY A 77 24.78 6.03 18.58
C GLY A 77 25.33 4.61 18.59
N GLU A 78 24.96 3.87 19.64
CA GLU A 78 25.40 2.51 19.89
C GLU A 78 24.31 1.50 19.50
N GLU A 79 24.74 0.30 19.10
CA GLU A 79 23.83 -0.80 18.79
C GLU A 79 23.10 -1.23 20.08
N PRO A 80 21.77 -1.49 20.07
CA PRO A 80 20.90 -1.75 18.93
C PRO A 80 20.09 -0.55 18.38
N HIS A 81 20.17 0.62 19.02
CA HIS A 81 19.32 1.77 18.69
C HIS A 81 20.10 2.91 18.01
N LYS A 82 20.67 2.61 16.85
CA LYS A 82 21.31 3.63 16.00
C LYS A 82 20.27 4.60 15.45
N TRP A 83 20.65 5.86 15.28
CA TRP A 83 19.75 6.89 14.78
C TRP A 83 20.44 7.86 13.81
N ILE A 84 19.65 8.44 12.91
CA ILE A 84 20.13 9.42 11.92
C ILE A 84 19.06 10.49 11.68
N LYS A 85 19.49 11.73 11.44
CA LYS A 85 18.58 12.81 11.02
C LYS A 85 18.12 12.61 9.57
N PHE A 86 16.85 12.89 9.31
CA PHE A 86 16.25 12.72 7.98
C PHE A 86 16.96 13.54 6.90
N GLY A 87 17.30 14.81 7.16
CA GLY A 87 17.93 15.68 6.16
C GLY A 87 19.28 15.12 5.69
N ARG A 88 20.10 14.62 6.63
CA ARG A 88 21.39 13.98 6.32
C ARG A 88 21.19 12.69 5.52
N LEU A 89 20.27 11.83 5.96
CA LEU A 89 19.95 10.59 5.25
C LEU A 89 19.43 10.87 3.84
N PHE A 90 18.55 11.85 3.68
CA PHE A 90 17.99 12.25 2.39
C PHE A 90 19.08 12.73 1.44
N TYR A 91 19.99 13.58 1.91
CA TYR A 91 21.11 14.05 1.09
C TYR A 91 21.99 12.91 0.59
N ILE A 92 22.40 12.00 1.48
CA ILE A 92 23.24 10.85 1.11
C ILE A 92 22.49 9.90 0.16
N TYR A 93 21.24 9.57 0.48
CA TYR A 93 20.45 8.61 -0.30
C TYR A 93 20.06 9.16 -1.67
N SER A 94 19.92 10.48 -1.82
CA SER A 94 19.55 11.14 -3.10
C SER A 94 20.54 10.87 -4.23
N PHE A 95 21.80 10.59 -3.91
CA PHE A 95 22.81 10.19 -4.90
C PHE A 95 22.51 8.82 -5.51
N TYR A 96 21.87 7.93 -4.74
CA TYR A 96 21.59 6.55 -5.14
C TYR A 96 20.16 6.39 -5.66
N SER A 97 19.18 7.01 -5.00
CA SER A 97 17.77 6.93 -5.41
C SER A 97 16.88 8.02 -4.80
N ASP A 98 15.85 8.38 -5.55
CA ASP A 98 14.70 9.22 -5.18
C ASP A 98 13.63 8.53 -4.31
N LYS A 99 13.75 7.22 -4.03
CA LYS A 99 12.71 6.40 -3.37
C LYS A 99 12.75 6.39 -1.84
N LEU A 100 13.56 7.24 -1.19
CA LEU A 100 13.87 7.13 0.25
C LEU A 100 12.60 7.05 1.13
N VAL A 101 11.69 8.01 1.02
CA VAL A 101 10.49 8.11 1.89
C VAL A 101 9.61 6.87 1.74
N GLY A 102 9.44 6.38 0.50
CA GLY A 102 8.70 5.15 0.23
C GLY A 102 9.35 3.91 0.85
N MET A 103 10.69 3.83 0.85
CA MET A 103 11.42 2.73 1.49
C MET A 103 11.36 2.82 3.02
N LEU A 104 11.45 4.03 3.60
CA LEU A 104 11.30 4.25 5.05
C LEU A 104 9.92 3.79 5.54
N ILE A 105 8.84 4.18 4.87
CA ILE A 105 7.48 3.74 5.21
C ILE A 105 7.36 2.21 5.14
N ARG A 106 8.00 1.61 4.13
CA ARG A 106 7.98 0.16 3.97
C ARG A 106 8.77 -0.55 5.06
N ALA A 107 9.97 -0.09 5.41
CA ALA A 107 10.76 -0.61 6.51
C ALA A 107 10.01 -0.47 7.85
N ARG A 108 9.32 0.66 8.06
CA ARG A 108 8.45 0.90 9.23
C ARG A 108 7.29 -0.08 9.31
N LYS A 109 6.64 -0.43 8.19
CA LYS A 109 5.57 -1.44 8.15
C LYS A 109 6.01 -2.79 8.75
N TYR A 110 7.29 -3.14 8.60
CA TYR A 110 7.85 -4.37 9.13
C TYR A 110 8.52 -4.20 10.51
N GLY A 111 8.51 -2.99 11.08
CA GLY A 111 9.10 -2.71 12.40
C GLY A 111 10.62 -2.69 12.42
N LEU A 112 11.28 -2.38 11.29
CA LEU A 112 12.73 -2.26 11.20
C LEU A 112 13.21 -0.85 11.63
N LEU A 113 12.41 0.16 11.30
CA LEU A 113 12.71 1.56 11.54
C LEU A 113 11.52 2.24 12.22
N HIS A 114 11.81 3.26 13.01
CA HIS A 114 10.84 4.16 13.59
C HIS A 114 11.19 5.62 13.27
N PHE A 115 10.17 6.41 12.95
CA PHE A 115 10.29 7.85 12.77
C PHE A 115 8.92 8.50 13.02
N GLU A 116 8.94 9.77 13.40
CA GLU A 116 7.75 10.55 13.73
C GLU A 116 7.04 11.07 12.48
N GLY A 117 5.71 10.96 12.45
CA GLY A 117 4.85 11.44 11.36
C GLY A 117 4.57 10.40 10.28
N GLU A 118 3.61 10.67 9.40
CA GLU A 118 3.23 9.74 8.32
C GLU A 118 4.16 9.84 7.11
N MET A 119 4.56 11.07 6.77
CA MET A 119 5.38 11.46 5.64
C MET A 119 6.49 12.40 6.12
N LEU A 120 7.61 12.43 5.39
CA LEU A 120 8.74 13.31 5.64
C LEU A 120 8.99 14.16 4.39
N TYR A 121 9.10 15.47 4.58
CA TYR A 121 9.32 16.45 3.52
C TYR A 121 10.68 17.12 3.66
N GLN A 122 11.39 17.22 2.54
CA GLN A 122 12.69 17.91 2.47
C GLN A 122 12.57 19.36 2.99
N ARG A 123 13.60 19.86 3.69
CA ARG A 123 13.69 21.21 4.28
C ARG A 123 12.74 21.50 5.44
N GLN A 124 11.65 20.75 5.57
CA GLN A 124 10.69 20.88 6.66
C GLN A 124 11.00 19.91 7.80
N ASP A 125 11.30 18.65 7.45
CA ASP A 125 11.45 17.56 8.39
C ASP A 125 12.92 17.12 8.58
N ASP A 126 13.87 17.95 8.16
CA ASP A 126 15.29 17.59 8.12
C ASP A 126 15.87 17.19 9.50
N GLU A 127 15.33 17.75 10.58
CA GLU A 127 15.73 17.48 11.96
C GLU A 127 15.05 16.24 12.57
N LYS A 128 14.06 15.63 11.89
CA LYS A 128 13.40 14.44 12.41
C LYS A 128 14.34 13.25 12.47
N ILE A 129 14.27 12.53 13.58
CA ILE A 129 15.14 11.39 13.84
C ILE A 129 14.51 10.10 13.30
N ILE A 130 15.32 9.35 12.55
CA ILE A 130 15.01 8.00 12.10
C ILE A 130 15.83 7.04 12.96
N THR A 131 15.15 6.18 13.71
CA THR A 131 15.77 5.23 14.63
C THR A 131 15.68 3.81 14.07
N MET A 132 16.78 3.07 14.11
CA MET A 132 16.80 1.63 13.85
C MET A 132 16.33 0.87 15.09
N LEU A 133 15.37 -0.04 14.90
CA LEU A 133 14.83 -0.87 15.98
C LEU A 133 15.52 -2.23 16.11
N MET A 134 16.25 -2.65 15.08
CA MET A 134 16.98 -3.91 15.03
C MET A 134 18.43 -3.67 14.56
N PRO A 135 19.40 -4.43 15.11
CA PRO A 135 20.79 -4.38 14.67
C PRO A 135 20.93 -4.90 13.24
N MET A 136 21.94 -4.41 12.51
CA MET A 136 22.16 -4.77 11.10
C MET A 136 22.33 -6.28 10.90
N SER A 137 23.05 -6.93 11.82
CA SER A 137 23.29 -8.37 11.80
C SER A 137 22.00 -9.18 11.82
N GLU A 138 21.02 -8.79 12.65
CA GLU A 138 19.73 -9.47 12.75
C GLU A 138 18.84 -9.19 11.53
N ILE A 139 18.87 -7.97 10.99
CA ILE A 139 18.10 -7.61 9.79
C ILE A 139 18.51 -8.50 8.60
N ARG A 140 19.81 -8.73 8.41
CA ARG A 140 20.33 -9.57 7.32
C ARG A 140 19.89 -11.03 7.41
N GLU A 141 19.77 -11.57 8.62
CA GLU A 141 19.37 -12.95 8.83
C GLU A 141 17.84 -13.15 8.74
N SER A 142 17.09 -12.18 9.28
CA SER A 142 15.64 -12.25 9.45
C SER A 142 14.84 -11.82 8.22
N LEU A 143 15.34 -10.87 7.41
CA LEU A 143 14.63 -10.30 6.28
C LEU A 143 14.70 -11.21 5.05
N ARG A 144 13.55 -11.72 4.59
CA ARG A 144 13.47 -12.60 3.42
C ARG A 144 12.33 -12.22 2.49
N ALA A 145 12.51 -12.53 1.22
CA ALA A 145 11.42 -12.50 0.25
C ALA A 145 10.51 -13.71 0.51
N SER A 146 9.23 -13.45 0.73
CA SER A 146 8.22 -14.47 1.07
C SER A 146 7.92 -15.41 -0.10
N GLY A 147 8.07 -14.92 -1.34
CA GLY A 147 7.65 -15.65 -2.54
C GLY A 147 6.15 -15.55 -2.85
N ASP A 148 5.36 -14.87 -2.01
CA ASP A 148 3.97 -14.52 -2.31
C ASP A 148 3.90 -13.12 -2.96
N PRO A 149 3.27 -12.95 -4.14
CA PRO A 149 3.06 -11.63 -4.74
C PRO A 149 2.23 -10.66 -3.89
N ALA A 150 1.38 -11.15 -2.98
CA ALA A 150 0.56 -10.30 -2.11
C ALA A 150 1.33 -9.84 -0.85
N LYS A 151 2.13 -10.73 -0.27
CA LYS A 151 2.95 -10.47 0.92
C LYS A 151 4.42 -10.65 0.56
N CYS A 152 5.00 -9.67 -0.11
CA CYS A 152 6.33 -9.77 -0.73
C CYS A 152 7.49 -10.01 0.25
N VAL A 153 7.39 -9.51 1.48
CA VAL A 153 8.47 -9.53 2.47
C VAL A 153 7.98 -10.26 3.73
N GLU A 154 8.85 -11.08 4.29
CA GLU A 154 8.66 -11.78 5.55
C GLU A 154 9.85 -11.49 6.48
N ILE A 155 9.56 -11.30 7.77
CA ILE A 155 10.57 -11.21 8.83
C ILE A 155 10.41 -12.43 9.73
N ARG A 156 11.47 -13.23 9.84
CA ARG A 156 11.56 -14.32 10.82
C ARG A 156 12.25 -13.79 12.07
N ARG A 157 11.47 -13.47 13.12
CA ARG A 157 12.04 -13.07 14.41
C ARG A 157 12.56 -14.32 15.13
N THR A 158 13.86 -14.34 15.43
CA THR A 158 14.54 -15.46 16.09
C THR A 158 14.67 -15.26 17.61
N SER A 159 13.93 -14.35 18.24
CA SER A 159 13.68 -14.39 19.69
C SER A 159 12.63 -13.35 20.10
N ASN A 160 11.79 -13.71 21.06
CA ASN A 160 10.83 -12.80 21.69
C ASN A 160 11.57 -11.89 22.68
N THR A 161 12.19 -10.81 22.19
CA THR A 161 12.59 -9.70 23.05
C THR A 161 11.77 -8.50 22.63
N SER A 162 10.54 -8.41 23.16
CA SER A 162 9.72 -7.22 23.04
C SER A 162 10.32 -6.12 23.92
N THR A 163 11.40 -5.50 23.47
CA THR A 163 11.87 -4.25 24.04
C THR A 163 10.91 -3.17 23.57
N THR A 164 9.94 -2.83 24.43
CA THR A 164 9.09 -1.67 24.25
C THR A 164 9.98 -0.45 24.07
N PHE A 165 10.05 0.07 22.85
CA PHE A 165 10.68 1.35 22.56
C PHE A 165 9.94 2.43 23.35
N VAL A 166 10.58 2.96 24.39
CA VAL A 166 10.12 4.15 25.10
C VAL A 166 10.77 5.34 24.40
N PRO A 167 10.02 6.13 23.60
CA PRO A 167 10.59 7.32 22.99
C PRO A 167 11.12 8.26 24.08
N PRO A 168 12.27 8.92 23.87
CA PRO A 168 12.70 10.01 24.74
C PRO A 168 11.57 11.05 24.80
N LYS A 169 11.07 11.33 26.01
CA LYS A 169 10.11 12.42 26.22
C LYS A 169 10.75 13.72 25.76
N GLU A 170 10.29 14.25 24.64
CA GLU A 170 10.61 15.59 24.20
C GLU A 170 10.03 16.58 25.21
N GLN A 171 10.90 17.28 25.94
CA GLN A 171 10.51 18.40 26.79
C GLN A 171 10.18 19.57 25.86
N THR A 172 8.96 19.60 25.32
CA THR A 172 8.44 20.85 24.74
C THR A 172 8.18 21.83 25.89
N PRO A 173 8.79 23.03 25.91
CA PRO A 173 8.42 24.06 26.88
C PRO A 173 6.95 24.42 26.68
N GLU A 174 6.15 24.34 27.75
CA GLU A 174 4.74 24.70 27.75
C GLU A 174 4.57 26.14 27.25
N LYS A 175 3.92 26.32 26.09
CA LYS A 175 3.39 27.63 25.70
C LYS A 175 2.30 28.02 26.70
N PRO A 176 2.34 29.25 27.26
CA PRO A 176 1.34 29.67 28.24
C PRO A 176 -0.05 29.73 27.59
N LYS A 177 -1.02 29.03 28.20
CA LYS A 177 -2.44 29.13 27.85
C LYS A 177 -2.92 30.57 28.13
N PRO A 178 -3.65 31.22 27.19
CA PRO A 178 -4.27 32.50 27.48
C PRO A 178 -5.36 32.33 28.54
N LYS A 179 -5.29 33.18 29.57
CA LYS A 179 -6.30 33.32 30.62
C LYS A 179 -7.58 33.91 30.03
N ASN A 180 -8.70 33.30 30.40
CA ASN A 180 -10.10 33.60 30.10
C ASN A 180 -10.44 35.07 29.72
N SER A 181 -11.24 35.22 28.67
CA SER A 181 -12.25 36.28 28.58
C SER A 181 -13.60 35.65 28.26
N ALA A 182 -14.53 35.84 29.20
CA ALA A 182 -15.90 35.41 29.11
C ALA A 182 -16.65 36.24 28.06
N SER A 183 -16.94 35.65 26.90
CA SER A 183 -17.89 36.20 25.93
C SER A 183 -18.29 35.22 24.82
N ILE A 184 -18.56 33.95 25.14
CA ILE A 184 -19.31 33.07 24.22
C ILE A 184 -20.29 32.20 25.04
N VAL A 185 -21.30 32.85 25.62
CA VAL A 185 -22.53 32.17 26.05
C VAL A 185 -23.70 32.97 25.49
N LEU A 186 -23.85 32.97 24.16
CA LEU A 186 -25.10 33.44 23.51
C LEU A 186 -25.37 32.78 22.14
N SER A 187 -24.71 31.66 21.81
CA SER A 187 -24.97 30.96 20.53
C SER A 187 -25.46 29.52 20.68
N LYS A 188 -25.60 29.00 21.91
CA LYS A 188 -26.09 27.63 22.15
C LYS A 188 -27.61 27.48 22.29
N GLN A 189 -28.38 28.57 22.36
CA GLN A 189 -29.85 28.48 22.46
C GLN A 189 -30.60 28.47 21.11
N LYS A 190 -29.90 28.51 19.97
CA LYS A 190 -30.54 28.60 18.64
C LYS A 190 -30.56 27.31 17.81
N PHE A 191 -30.06 26.19 18.34
CA PHE A 191 -29.99 24.93 17.59
C PHE A 191 -30.71 23.74 18.22
N GLU A 192 -31.39 23.91 19.36
CA GLU A 192 -32.08 22.81 20.06
C GLU A 192 -33.61 22.78 19.91
N ASN A 193 -34.21 23.69 19.14
CA ASN A 193 -35.64 23.62 18.81
C ASN A 193 -35.85 23.58 17.30
N VAL A 194 -35.71 22.40 16.70
CA VAL A 194 -36.36 22.05 15.43
C VAL A 194 -37.00 20.68 15.59
N THR A 195 -38.31 20.67 15.84
CA THR A 195 -39.15 19.47 15.77
C THR A 195 -39.41 19.14 14.29
N LEU A 196 -39.16 17.88 13.91
CA LEU A 196 -39.45 17.35 12.58
C LEU A 196 -40.97 17.21 12.37
N PRO A 197 -41.55 17.64 11.23
CA PRO A 197 -42.90 17.25 10.87
C PRO A 197 -42.93 15.84 10.29
N ASP A 198 -43.74 14.96 10.90
CA ASP A 198 -44.15 13.67 10.35
C ASP A 198 -45.01 13.90 9.10
N ASN A 199 -44.44 13.69 7.91
CA ASN A 199 -45.16 13.26 6.71
C ASN A 199 -44.16 12.92 5.59
N LEU A 200 -43.77 11.64 5.47
CA LEU A 200 -43.14 11.11 4.26
C LEU A 200 -44.24 10.69 3.26
N PRO A 201 -44.21 11.13 1.99
CA PRO A 201 -45.03 10.53 0.95
C PRO A 201 -44.51 9.12 0.59
N PRO A 202 -45.39 8.17 0.19
CA PRO A 202 -44.99 6.79 -0.06
C PRO A 202 -44.02 6.68 -1.25
N SER A 203 -42.97 5.89 -1.04
CA SER A 203 -41.94 5.58 -2.04
C SER A 203 -42.53 4.84 -3.24
N LYS A 204 -42.35 5.38 -4.45
CA LYS A 204 -42.67 4.67 -5.69
C LYS A 204 -41.67 3.53 -5.93
N PRO A 205 -42.11 2.35 -6.42
CA PRO A 205 -41.21 1.22 -6.66
C PRO A 205 -40.25 1.53 -7.82
N LYS A 206 -38.98 1.13 -7.65
CA LYS A 206 -37.92 1.27 -8.66
C LYS A 206 -38.23 0.36 -9.86
N LYS A 207 -38.32 0.94 -11.07
CA LYS A 207 -38.44 0.16 -12.31
C LYS A 207 -37.12 -0.59 -12.58
N PRO A 208 -37.17 -1.87 -13.00
CA PRO A 208 -35.97 -2.59 -13.43
C PRO A 208 -35.44 -2.00 -14.74
N TRP A 209 -34.12 -2.02 -14.88
CA TRP A 209 -33.40 -1.51 -16.04
C TRP A 209 -33.73 -2.34 -17.28
N SER A 210 -34.26 -1.71 -18.33
CA SER A 210 -34.49 -2.33 -19.63
C SER A 210 -33.42 -1.88 -20.63
N ARG A 211 -32.74 -2.85 -21.25
CA ARG A 211 -31.75 -2.62 -22.32
C ARG A 211 -32.43 -1.95 -23.52
N PRO A 212 -31.90 -0.84 -24.06
CA PRO A 212 -32.47 -0.23 -25.26
C PRO A 212 -32.30 -1.16 -26.46
N THR A 213 -33.43 -1.53 -27.07
CA THR A 213 -33.49 -2.24 -28.34
C THR A 213 -33.31 -1.24 -29.47
N ASN A 214 -32.16 -1.34 -30.13
CA ASN A 214 -31.95 -1.06 -31.55
C ASN A 214 -32.36 0.34 -32.06
N THR A 215 -31.37 1.19 -32.32
CA THR A 215 -31.45 2.17 -33.42
C THR A 215 -30.06 2.40 -33.98
N SER A 216 -29.91 2.02 -35.25
CA SER A 216 -28.84 2.40 -36.15
C SER A 216 -28.77 3.92 -36.29
N GLU A 217 -27.95 4.59 -35.50
CA GLU A 217 -27.41 5.91 -35.83
C GLU A 217 -26.23 6.21 -34.90
N ALA A 218 -25.02 6.26 -35.47
CA ALA A 218 -23.82 6.64 -34.75
C ALA A 218 -23.80 8.16 -34.59
N PRO A 219 -23.52 8.71 -33.38
CA PRO A 219 -23.39 10.15 -33.22
C PRO A 219 -22.13 10.65 -33.92
N VAL A 220 -22.34 11.61 -34.82
CA VAL A 220 -21.29 12.36 -35.52
C VAL A 220 -20.60 13.26 -34.50
N PHE A 221 -19.30 13.07 -34.29
CA PHE A 221 -18.48 14.01 -33.53
C PHE A 221 -18.16 15.22 -34.42
N CYS A 222 -18.50 16.42 -33.93
CA CYS A 222 -18.19 17.70 -34.57
C CYS A 222 -16.71 17.82 -34.95
N THR A 223 -16.50 18.43 -36.13
CA THR A 223 -15.26 19.01 -36.66
C THR A 223 -14.72 20.14 -35.80
#